data_AF-A0A6J4MAJ4-F1
#
_entry.id   AF-A0A6J4MAJ4-F1
#
_cell.length_a   1.000
_cell.length_b   1.000
_cell.length_c   1.000
_cell.angle_alpha   90.00
_cell.angle_beta   90.00
_cell.angle_gamma   90.00
#
_symmetry.space_group_name_H-M   'P 1'
#
loop_
_entity.id
_entity.type
_entity.pdbx_description
1 polymer ?
#
loop_
_entity_poly.entity_id
_entity_poly.type
_entity_poly.pdbx_seq_one_letter_code
_entity_poly.pdbx_strand_id
1 'polypeptide(L)'
;MKLRDFRSPDGTAWRVAVQSPSSSNAMVVFHHPAGGTRRLDRYAWYNTLAPEARNVTARLKPEEVLEALTPRELALLYRRSMPISTPVPVPEAG
;
A
#
# COMPACT_ATOMS: atom_id res chain seq x y z
N MET A 1 6.47 1.96 11.10
CA MET A 1 5.52 1.64 10.01
C MET A 1 4.49 0.66 10.58
N LYS A 2 3.21 1.05 10.62
CA LYS A 2 2.13 0.21 11.13
C LYS A 2 1.69 -0.77 10.04
N LEU A 3 1.52 -2.04 10.41
CA LEU A 3 1.04 -3.10 9.52
C LEU A 3 -0.33 -3.53 10.00
N ARG A 4 -1.27 -3.73 9.08
CA ARG A 4 -2.62 -4.25 9.35
C ARG A 4 -2.87 -5.50 8.55
N ASP A 5 -3.34 -6.56 9.20
CA ASP A 5 -3.82 -7.77 8.55
C ASP A 5 -5.02 -7.49 7.62
N PHE A 6 -5.02 -8.11 6.45
CA PHE A 6 -6.08 -8.02 5.46
C PHE A 6 -6.25 -9.37 4.79
N ARG A 7 -7.49 -9.85 4.70
CA ARG A 7 -7.79 -11.04 3.92
C ARG A 7 -8.30 -10.61 2.54
N SER A 8 -7.59 -11.02 1.48
CA SER A 8 -8.05 -10.77 0.12
C SER A 8 -9.33 -11.56 -0.17
N PRO A 9 -10.13 -11.17 -1.19
CA PRO A 9 -11.36 -11.90 -1.55
C PRO A 9 -11.18 -13.39 -1.83
N ASP A 10 -9.98 -13.78 -2.26
CA ASP A 10 -9.54 -15.17 -2.49
C ASP A 10 -9.25 -15.96 -1.20
N GLY A 11 -9.22 -15.31 -0.04
CA GLY A 11 -8.93 -15.94 1.26
C GLY A 11 -7.47 -15.85 1.70
N THR A 12 -6.55 -15.48 0.80
CA THR A 12 -5.13 -15.22 1.14
C THR A 12 -4.98 -14.13 2.20
N ALA A 13 -4.10 -14.34 3.19
CA ALA A 13 -3.83 -13.42 4.29
C ALA A 13 -2.65 -12.48 3.99
N TRP A 14 -2.93 -11.22 3.72
CA TRP A 14 -1.96 -10.18 3.40
C TRP A 14 -1.69 -9.30 4.62
N ARG A 15 -0.53 -8.63 4.63
CA ARG A 15 -0.27 -7.51 5.55
C ARG A 15 -0.25 -6.20 4.78
N VAL A 16 -0.94 -5.20 5.26
CA VAL A 16 -1.09 -3.89 4.61
C VAL A 16 -0.29 -2.85 5.36
N ALA A 17 0.51 -2.07 4.64
CA ALA A 17 1.18 -0.88 5.14
C ALA A 17 0.78 0.33 4.28
N VAL A 18 0.84 1.52 4.86
CA VAL A 18 0.76 2.77 4.10
C VAL A 18 2.11 3.45 4.16
N GLN A 19 2.60 3.88 3.00
CA GLN A 19 3.80 4.68 2.84
C GLN A 19 3.39 6.01 2.21
N SER A 20 3.91 7.12 2.72
CA SER A 20 3.66 8.45 2.17
C SER A 20 4.95 8.97 1.53
N PRO A 21 5.28 8.62 0.27
CA PRO A 21 6.52 9.06 -0.39
C PRO A 21 6.57 10.57 -0.62
N SER A 22 5.44 11.28 -0.49
CA SER A 22 5.37 12.74 -0.50
C SER A 22 4.21 13.23 0.36
N SER A 23 4.20 14.51 0.73
CA SER A 23 3.21 15.13 1.63
C SER A 23 1.76 14.93 1.20
N SER A 24 1.52 14.71 -0.10
CA SER A 24 0.19 14.65 -0.69
C SER A 24 -0.17 13.30 -1.32
N ASN A 25 0.71 12.30 -1.24
CA ASN A 25 0.48 10.99 -1.85
C ASN A 25 0.63 9.88 -0.81
N ALA A 26 -0.38 9.02 -0.69
CA ALA A 26 -0.35 7.82 0.12
C ALA A 26 -0.35 6.58 -0.79
N MET A 27 0.64 5.71 -0.59
CA MET A 27 0.78 4.42 -1.25
C MET A 27 0.41 3.32 -0.27
N VAL A 28 -0.59 2.52 -0.61
CA VAL A 28 -1.00 1.34 0.15
C VAL A 28 -0.23 0.15 -0.41
N VAL A 29 0.55 -0.52 0.44
CA VAL A 29 1.36 -1.69 0.09
C VAL A 29 0.75 -2.93 0.74
N PHE A 30 0.53 -3.96 -0.07
CA PHE A 30 0.06 -5.28 0.32
C PHE A 30 1.23 -6.25 0.25
N HIS A 31 1.63 -6.79 1.40
CA HIS A 31 2.69 -7.78 1.55
C HIS A 31 2.12 -9.19 1.52
N HIS A 32 2.69 -10.03 0.65
CA HIS A 32 2.24 -11.40 0.45
C HIS A 32 2.72 -12.32 1.61
N PRO A 33 1.90 -13.26 2.11
CA PRO A 33 2.25 -14.11 3.25
C PRO A 33 3.43 -15.07 3.00
N ALA A 34 3.69 -15.42 1.74
CA ALA A 34 4.80 -16.31 1.38
C ALA A 34 6.20 -15.70 1.59
N GLY A 35 6.31 -14.48 2.14
CA GLY A 35 7.42 -14.02 2.99
C GLY A 35 8.84 -13.91 2.42
N GLY A 36 9.13 -14.47 1.24
CA GLY A 36 10.49 -14.54 0.69
C GLY A 36 10.72 -13.65 -0.53
N THR A 37 9.67 -13.10 -1.14
CA THR A 37 9.80 -12.31 -2.35
C THR A 37 8.94 -11.05 -2.31
N ARG A 38 9.60 -9.90 -2.13
CA ARG A 38 9.05 -8.57 -2.43
C ARG A 38 8.46 -8.46 -3.86
N ARG A 39 8.71 -9.47 -4.71
CA ARG A 39 8.14 -9.62 -6.06
C ARG A 39 6.64 -9.94 -6.07
N LEU A 40 6.11 -10.51 -4.99
CA LEU A 40 4.69 -10.83 -4.86
C LEU A 40 3.90 -9.72 -4.15
N ASP A 41 4.61 -8.75 -3.58
CA ASP A 41 3.98 -7.60 -2.96
C ASP A 41 3.26 -6.77 -4.03
N ARG A 42 2.18 -6.11 -3.62
CA ARG A 42 1.36 -5.29 -4.50
C ARG A 42 1.23 -3.90 -3.91
N TYR A 43 1.02 -2.89 -4.74
CA TYR A 43 0.77 -1.53 -4.28
C TYR A 43 -0.41 -0.91 -5.00
N ALA A 44 -1.10 0.00 -4.31
CA ALA A 44 -2.15 0.82 -4.88
C ALA A 44 -1.99 2.26 -4.37
N TRP A 45 -2.16 3.23 -5.26
CA TRP A 45 -2.23 4.63 -4.86
C TRP A 45 -3.58 4.93 -4.22
N TYR A 46 -3.54 5.50 -3.03
CA TYR A 46 -4.71 6.04 -2.35
C TYR A 46 -4.75 7.55 -2.59
N ASN A 47 -5.60 7.95 -3.54
CA ASN A 47 -5.94 9.34 -3.77
C ASN A 47 -7.18 9.64 -2.93
N THR A 48 -7.06 10.51 -1.94
CA THR A 48 -8.20 10.97 -1.14
C THR A 48 -9.25 11.57 -2.07
N LEU A 49 -10.49 11.04 -2.07
CA LEU A 49 -11.63 11.58 -2.81
C LEU A 49 -12.49 12.54 -1.97
N ALA A 50 -12.14 12.75 -0.69
CA ALA A 50 -12.81 13.71 0.18
C ALA A 50 -12.49 15.16 -0.21
N PRO A 51 -13.34 16.16 0.08
CA PRO A 51 -13.03 17.58 -0.15
C PRO A 51 -11.75 18.06 0.57
N GLU A 52 -11.26 17.32 1.58
CA GLU A 52 -9.94 17.48 2.20
C GLU A 52 -8.75 17.13 1.29
N ALA A 53 -8.98 16.52 0.12
CA ALA A 53 -7.99 16.34 -0.94
C ALA A 53 -7.41 17.66 -1.47
N ARG A 54 -8.03 18.80 -1.14
CA ARG A 54 -7.50 20.15 -1.42
C ARG A 54 -6.42 20.61 -0.43
N ASN A 55 -6.19 19.90 0.68
CA ASN A 55 -5.20 20.29 1.68
C ASN A 55 -3.88 19.55 1.46
N VAL A 56 -3.15 19.92 0.40
CA VAL A 56 -1.79 19.45 0.09
C VAL A 56 -0.77 19.74 1.20
N THR A 57 -1.10 20.65 2.14
CA THR A 57 -0.31 20.99 3.33
C THR A 57 -0.59 20.11 4.55
N ALA A 58 -1.69 19.36 4.57
CA ALA A 58 -1.94 18.40 5.65
C ALA A 58 -0.99 17.21 5.46
N ARG A 59 -0.01 17.06 6.36
CA ARG A 59 0.86 15.87 6.37
C ARG A 59 -0.02 14.63 6.54
N LEU A 60 -0.25 13.90 5.46
CA LEU A 60 -0.93 12.60 5.50
C LEU A 60 -0.10 11.65 6.36
N LYS A 61 -0.54 11.45 7.61
CA LYS A 61 0.05 10.45 8.50
C LYS A 61 -0.36 9.07 7.97
N PRO A 62 0.60 8.21 7.58
CA PRO A 62 0.28 6.90 7.01
C PRO A 62 -0.56 6.03 7.96
N GLU A 63 -0.41 6.22 9.27
CA GLU A 63 -1.17 5.49 10.29
C GLU A 63 -2.66 5.88 10.28
N GLU A 64 -2.97 7.18 10.22
CA GLU A 64 -4.35 7.69 10.15
C GLU A 64 -5.03 7.22 8.85
N VAL A 65 -4.30 7.23 7.73
CA VAL A 65 -4.80 6.72 6.45
C VAL A 65 -5.10 5.22 6.57
N LEU A 66 -4.21 4.44 7.18
CA LEU A 66 -4.42 3.01 7.38
C LEU A 66 -5.65 2.73 8.25
N GLU A 67 -5.88 3.51 9.29
CA GLU A 67 -7.04 3.38 10.19
C GLU A 67 -8.35 3.81 9.53
N ALA A 68 -8.33 4.87 8.71
CA ALA A 68 -9.51 5.35 7.97
C ALA A 68 -9.96 4.39 6.85
N LEU A 69 -9.06 3.55 6.33
CA LEU A 69 -9.39 2.60 5.28
C LEU A 69 -10.31 1.48 5.81
N THR A 70 -11.53 1.43 5.29
CA THR A 70 -12.47 0.34 5.59
C THR A 70 -12.05 -0.97 4.89
N PRO A 71 -12.55 -2.14 5.33
CA PRO A 71 -12.32 -3.40 4.63
C PRO A 71 -12.77 -3.39 3.17
N ARG A 72 -13.86 -2.68 2.86
CA ARG A 72 -14.37 -2.52 1.51
C ARG A 72 -13.43 -1.69 0.63
N GLU A 73 -12.92 -0.58 1.17
CA GLU A 73 -11.92 0.26 0.50
C GLU A 73 -10.61 -0.50 0.25
N LEU A 74 -10.15 -1.28 1.24
CA LEU A 74 -9.01 -2.17 1.06
C LEU A 74 -9.23 -3.20 -0.05
N ALA A 75 -10.42 -3.81 -0.13
CA ALA A 75 -10.73 -4.75 -1.19
C ALA A 75 -10.73 -4.08 -2.57
N LEU A 76 -11.26 -2.86 -2.69
CA LEU A 76 -11.22 -2.08 -3.93
C LEU A 76 -9.79 -1.70 -4.31
N LEU A 77 -8.99 -1.22 -3.35
CA LEU A 77 -7.56 -0.94 -3.52
C LEU A 77 -6.78 -2.18 -3.95
N TYR A 78 -7.03 -3.32 -3.33
CA TYR A 78 -6.41 -4.58 -3.67
C TYR A 78 -6.76 -5.01 -5.11
N ARG A 79 -8.03 -4.88 -5.51
CA ARG A 79 -8.47 -5.21 -6.88
C ARG A 79 -7.77 -4.37 -7.96
N ARG A 80 -7.46 -3.09 -7.68
CA ARG A 80 -6.70 -2.20 -8.58
C ARG A 80 -5.19 -2.19 -8.32
N SER A 81 -4.70 -2.99 -7.38
CA SER A 81 -3.28 -2.98 -7.00
C SER A 81 -2.41 -3.57 -8.09
N MET A 82 -1.25 -2.96 -8.29
CA MET A 82 -0.23 -3.38 -9.23
C MET A 82 0.86 -4.18 -8.51
N PRO A 83 1.47 -5.18 -9.17
CA PRO A 83 2.62 -5.88 -8.59
C PRO A 83 3.78 -4.90 -8.38
N ILE A 84 4.47 -5.00 -7.24
CA ILE A 84 5.73 -4.30 -7.01
C ILE A 84 6.80 -5.08 -7.76
N SER A 85 7.09 -4.66 -8.99
CA SER A 85 8.29 -5.07 -9.70
C SER A 85 9.49 -4.50 -8.96
N THR A 86 10.16 -5.34 -8.17
CA THR A 86 11.49 -5.02 -7.68
C THR A 86 12.45 -5.22 -8.85
N PRO A 87 13.19 -4.20 -9.32
CA PRO A 87 14.32 -4.46 -10.19
C PRO A 87 15.23 -5.43 -9.43
N VAL A 88 15.62 -6.52 -10.08
CA VAL A 88 16.69 -7.36 -9.55
C VAL A 88 17.89 -6.43 -9.41
N PRO A 89 18.49 -6.25 -8.22
CA PRO A 89 19.76 -5.56 -8.15
C PRO A 89 20.71 -6.35 -9.05
N VAL A 90 21.11 -5.75 -10.17
CA VAL A 90 22.22 -6.26 -10.97
C VAL A 90 23.42 -6.23 -10.02
N PRO A 91 24.03 -7.37 -9.66
CA PRO A 91 25.29 -7.32 -8.94
C PRO A 91 26.26 -6.55 -9.83
N GLU A 92 26.78 -5.42 -9.34
CA GLU A 92 27.87 -4.72 -9.99
C GLU A 92 29.01 -5.72 -10.15
N ALA A 93 29.24 -6.16 -11.38
CA ALA A 93 30.41 -6.95 -11.74
C ALA A 93 31.52 -5.96 -12.07
N GLY A 94 32.62 -6.00 -11.32
CA GLY A 94 33.86 -5.29 -11.63
C GLY A 94 34.56 -4.76 -10.40
#